data_AF-A0A9D4I8Z7-F1
#
_entry.id   AF-A0A9D4I8Z7-F1
#
_cell.length_a   1.000
_cell.length_b   1.000
_cell.length_c   1.000
_cell.angle_alpha   90.00
_cell.angle_beta   90.00
_cell.angle_gamma   90.00
#
_symmetry.space_group_name_H-M   'P 1'
#
loop_
_entity.id
_entity.type
_entity.pdbx_description
1 polymer ?
#
loop_
_entity_poly.entity_id
_entity_poly.type
_entity_poly.pdbx_seq_one_letter_code
_entity_poly.pdbx_strand_id
1 'polypeptide(L)'
;MANPRDIISEVAKRGGFPMPLKDLQNEALLCVIEKRDVMAILPTGYGKSLIYQMAPLILKDYYNLYKSVCIVLIPLNSIMQDQIIALQKLVRVKACYVDYNCQGGQALFADDDDEGGAKSDGDVIVTVPMSDIADGKFTLVYSHPEALLRTDTGKSLITNMEKKKIISCIAVDEAHMILEW
;
A
#
# COMPACT_ATOMS: atom_id res chain seq x y z
N MET A 1 19.76 2.79 17.62
CA MET A 1 18.84 2.60 16.48
C MET A 1 19.34 1.39 15.70
N ALA A 2 18.44 0.51 15.26
CA ALA A 2 18.81 -0.60 14.39
C ALA A 2 19.28 -0.06 13.03
N ASN A 3 20.18 -0.79 12.37
CA ASN A 3 20.68 -0.40 11.05
C ASN A 3 19.53 -0.44 10.02
N PRO A 4 19.30 0.64 9.25
CA PRO A 4 18.25 0.70 8.23
C PRO A 4 18.25 -0.51 7.28
N ARG A 5 19.43 -1.01 6.89
CA ARG A 5 19.55 -2.14 5.96
C ARG A 5 19.12 -3.47 6.58
N ASP A 6 19.33 -3.63 7.88
CA ASP A 6 18.91 -4.83 8.61
C ASP A 6 17.37 -4.87 8.71
N ILE A 7 16.75 -3.71 8.98
CA ILE A 7 15.28 -3.58 9.02
C ILE A 7 14.68 -3.87 7.64
N ILE A 8 15.23 -3.31 6.56
CA ILE A 8 14.77 -3.59 5.19
C ILE A 8 14.82 -5.09 4.91
N SER A 9 15.93 -5.74 5.26
CA SER A 9 16.12 -7.18 5.04
C SER A 9 15.17 -8.04 5.87
N GLU A 10 14.92 -7.67 7.13
CA GLU A 10 13.99 -8.38 8.01
C GLU A 10 12.53 -8.22 7.57
N VAL A 11 12.14 -7.03 7.13
CA VAL A 11 10.81 -6.78 6.57
C VAL A 11 10.62 -7.55 5.27
N ALA A 12 11.63 -7.57 4.38
CA ALA A 12 11.58 -8.35 3.14
C ALA A 12 11.31 -9.83 3.41
N LYS A 13 12.11 -10.42 4.32
CA LYS A 13 11.99 -11.82 4.73
C LYS A 13 10.62 -12.13 5.32
N ARG A 14 10.19 -11.37 6.34
CA ARG A 14 8.92 -11.68 7.05
C ARG A 14 7.69 -11.38 6.20
N GLY A 15 7.79 -10.43 5.27
CA GLY A 15 6.69 -10.06 4.38
C GLY A 15 6.51 -10.99 3.19
N GLY A 16 7.46 -11.91 2.95
CA GLY A 16 7.44 -12.79 1.78
C GLY A 16 7.86 -12.09 0.48
N PHE A 17 8.60 -10.98 0.57
CA PHE A 17 9.05 -10.24 -0.61
C PHE A 17 10.19 -10.97 -1.34
N PRO A 18 10.29 -10.83 -2.67
CA PRO A 18 11.40 -11.38 -3.44
C PRO A 18 12.76 -10.96 -2.90
N MET A 19 13.69 -11.91 -2.79
CA MET A 19 15.05 -11.67 -2.33
C MET A 19 16.09 -12.32 -3.28
N PRO A 20 17.28 -11.71 -3.44
CA PRO A 20 17.72 -10.44 -2.85
C PRO A 20 17.03 -9.22 -3.48
N LEU A 21 16.91 -8.13 -2.72
CA LEU A 21 16.47 -6.84 -3.24
C LEU A 21 17.52 -6.26 -4.20
N LYS A 22 17.07 -5.64 -5.29
CA LYS A 22 17.96 -4.99 -6.25
C LYS A 22 18.52 -3.69 -5.67
N ASP A 23 19.68 -3.25 -6.14
CA ASP A 23 20.40 -2.11 -5.58
C ASP A 23 19.56 -0.83 -5.52
N LEU A 24 18.87 -0.49 -6.62
CA LEU A 24 18.04 0.71 -6.67
C LEU A 24 16.76 0.60 -5.82
N GLN A 25 16.27 -0.61 -5.55
CA GLN A 25 15.17 -0.81 -4.59
C GLN A 25 15.65 -0.52 -3.16
N ASN A 26 16.83 -1.02 -2.80
CA ASN A 26 17.44 -0.74 -1.50
C ASN A 26 17.71 0.76 -1.32
N GLU A 27 18.29 1.41 -2.33
CA GLU A 27 18.57 2.84 -2.29
C GLU A 27 17.29 3.66 -2.10
N ALA A 28 16.24 3.37 -2.88
CA ALA A 28 14.94 4.02 -2.73
C ALA A 28 14.34 3.82 -1.32
N LEU A 29 14.40 2.59 -0.79
CA LEU A 29 13.89 2.30 0.56
C LEU A 29 14.69 3.01 1.67
N LEU A 30 16.01 3.16 1.51
CA LEU A 30 16.83 3.94 2.43
C LEU A 30 16.45 5.42 2.40
N CYS A 31 16.25 6.00 1.21
CA CYS A 31 15.73 7.37 1.08
C CYS A 31 14.37 7.55 1.75
N VAL A 32 13.45 6.57 1.59
CA VAL A 32 12.14 6.57 2.25
C VAL A 32 12.28 6.52 3.78
N ILE A 33 13.16 5.68 4.33
CA ILE A 33 13.45 5.65 5.77
C ILE A 33 13.92 7.03 6.24
N GLU A 34 14.77 7.70 5.48
CA GLU A 34 15.28 9.04 5.79
C GLU A 34 14.25 10.16 5.62
N LYS A 35 13.00 9.83 5.25
CA LYS A 35 11.92 10.77 4.94
C LYS A 35 12.28 11.74 3.80
N ARG A 36 13.07 11.27 2.83
CA ARG A 36 13.35 12.01 1.60
C ARG A 36 12.36 11.63 0.52
N ASP A 37 11.99 12.60 -0.30
CA ASP A 37 11.19 12.36 -1.50
C ASP A 37 12.02 11.57 -2.52
N VAL A 38 11.39 10.57 -3.15
CA VAL A 38 12.03 9.65 -4.09
C VAL A 38 11.32 9.66 -5.43
N MET A 39 12.07 10.01 -6.49
CA MET A 39 11.64 9.77 -7.87
C MET A 39 12.33 8.52 -8.40
N ALA A 40 11.62 7.39 -8.38
CA ALA A 40 12.17 6.10 -8.79
C ALA A 40 12.01 5.87 -10.31
N ILE A 41 13.02 6.24 -11.09
CA ILE A 41 13.05 6.01 -12.55
C ILE A 41 13.71 4.64 -12.81
N LEU A 42 12.89 3.59 -12.85
CA LEU A 42 13.35 2.21 -13.04
C LEU A 42 12.66 1.59 -14.27
N PRO A 43 13.30 0.63 -14.98
CA PRO A 43 12.67 -0.02 -16.13
C PRO A 43 11.45 -0.87 -15.71
N THR A 44 10.58 -1.19 -16.67
CA THR A 44 9.46 -2.12 -16.45
C THR A 44 9.99 -3.49 -16.04
N GLY A 45 9.30 -4.17 -15.11
CA GLY A 45 9.77 -5.44 -14.55
C GLY A 45 10.93 -5.32 -13.55
N TYR A 46 11.46 -4.11 -13.29
CA TYR A 46 12.47 -3.94 -12.25
C TYR A 46 11.92 -4.22 -10.85
N GLY A 47 10.60 -4.11 -10.67
CA GLY A 47 9.92 -4.29 -9.38
C GLY A 47 9.77 -2.96 -8.63
N LYS A 48 9.31 -1.91 -9.31
CA LYS A 48 9.04 -0.58 -8.72
C LYS A 48 8.04 -0.67 -7.58
N SER A 49 6.99 -1.48 -7.76
CA SER A 49 5.91 -1.66 -6.79
C SER A 49 6.38 -2.13 -5.42
N LEU A 50 7.43 -2.95 -5.39
CA LEU A 50 8.02 -3.46 -4.16
C LEU A 50 8.46 -2.33 -3.21
N ILE A 51 8.93 -1.20 -3.75
CA ILE A 51 9.38 -0.05 -2.94
C ILE A 51 8.23 0.49 -2.11
N TYR A 52 7.10 0.85 -2.73
CA TYR A 52 5.95 1.39 -1.99
C TYR A 52 5.18 0.32 -1.21
N GLN A 53 5.22 -0.95 -1.63
CA GLN A 53 4.61 -2.05 -0.89
C GLN A 53 5.33 -2.34 0.42
N MET A 54 6.66 -2.21 0.44
CA MET A 54 7.48 -2.40 1.64
C MET A 54 7.57 -1.15 2.53
N ALA A 55 7.53 0.04 1.93
CA ALA A 55 7.67 1.33 2.62
C ALA A 55 6.87 1.45 3.93
N PRO A 56 5.55 1.20 3.98
CA PRO A 56 4.79 1.35 5.21
C PRO A 56 5.20 0.35 6.30
N LEU A 57 5.60 -0.88 5.93
CA LEU A 57 6.08 -1.89 6.88
C LEU A 57 7.44 -1.51 7.47
N ILE A 58 8.34 -1.03 6.63
CA ILE A 58 9.66 -0.53 7.04
C ILE A 58 9.51 0.69 7.95
N LEU A 59 8.69 1.67 7.55
CA LEU A 59 8.47 2.88 8.34
C LEU A 59 7.81 2.57 9.68
N LYS A 60 6.90 1.59 9.71
CA LYS A 60 6.27 1.13 10.95
C LYS A 60 7.33 0.62 11.94
N ASP A 61 8.20 -0.26 11.48
CA ASP A 61 9.18 -0.92 12.35
C ASP A 61 10.33 0.03 12.71
N TYR A 62 10.83 0.81 11.75
CA TYR A 62 11.94 1.74 11.96
C TYR A 62 11.58 2.87 12.93
N TYR A 63 10.38 3.44 12.79
CA TYR A 63 9.90 4.54 13.63
C TYR A 63 9.02 4.09 14.80
N ASN A 64 8.86 2.78 15.00
CA ASN A 64 7.98 2.18 16.02
C ASN A 64 6.55 2.78 16.00
N LEU A 65 5.98 2.89 14.79
CA LEU A 65 4.65 3.45 14.60
C LEU A 65 3.58 2.43 14.99
N TYR A 66 2.52 2.91 15.66
CA TYR A 66 1.36 2.08 15.95
C TYR A 66 0.70 1.56 14.67
N LYS A 67 0.49 2.46 13.70
CA LYS A 67 -0.07 2.17 12.38
C LYS A 67 0.71 2.93 11.31
N SER A 68 0.74 2.35 10.11
CA SER A 68 1.50 2.87 8.97
C SER A 68 0.78 2.48 7.71
N VAL A 69 0.24 3.47 7.01
CA VAL A 69 -0.51 3.31 5.77
C VAL A 69 0.23 4.03 4.66
N CYS A 70 0.33 3.39 3.50
CA CYS A 70 0.75 4.02 2.26
C CYS A 70 -0.47 4.26 1.37
N ILE A 71 -0.65 5.49 0.92
CA ILE A 71 -1.65 5.82 -0.10
C ILE A 71 -0.96 5.69 -1.45
N VAL A 72 -1.48 4.84 -2.34
CA VAL A 72 -0.93 4.63 -3.68
C VAL A 72 -1.90 5.23 -4.69
N LEU A 73 -1.49 6.33 -5.32
CA LEU A 73 -2.22 6.97 -6.40
C LEU A 73 -1.89 6.24 -7.70
N ILE A 74 -2.91 5.81 -8.42
CA ILE A 74 -2.72 5.12 -9.69
C ILE A 74 -3.71 5.63 -10.77
N PRO A 75 -3.40 5.47 -12.07
CA PRO A 75 -4.25 5.96 -13.16
C PRO A 75 -5.29 4.94 -13.68
N LEU A 76 -5.07 3.63 -13.54
CA LEU A 76 -5.79 2.62 -14.33
C LEU A 76 -6.41 1.50 -13.48
N ASN A 77 -7.73 1.36 -13.59
CA ASN A 77 -8.53 0.33 -12.93
C ASN A 77 -8.13 -1.11 -13.31
N SER A 78 -7.69 -1.33 -14.56
CA SER A 78 -7.47 -2.68 -15.11
C SER A 78 -6.28 -3.43 -14.50
N ILE A 79 -5.35 -2.73 -13.86
CA ILE A 79 -4.15 -3.33 -13.25
C ILE A 79 -4.34 -3.55 -11.73
N MET A 80 -5.40 -3.00 -11.14
CA MET A 80 -5.59 -2.97 -9.69
C MET A 80 -5.91 -4.33 -9.09
N GLN A 81 -6.79 -5.08 -9.75
CA GLN A 81 -7.16 -6.40 -9.30
C GLN A 81 -5.92 -7.30 -9.28
N ASP A 82 -5.12 -7.26 -10.36
CA ASP A 82 -3.86 -7.99 -10.45
C ASP A 82 -2.86 -7.59 -9.35
N GLN A 83 -2.80 -6.30 -9.01
CA GLN A 83 -1.94 -5.80 -7.92
C GLN A 83 -2.43 -6.27 -6.53
N ILE A 84 -3.74 -6.23 -6.26
CA ILE A 84 -4.29 -6.71 -4.99
C ILE A 84 -4.13 -8.24 -4.87
N ILE A 85 -4.34 -8.99 -5.96
CA ILE A 85 -4.12 -10.44 -6.02
C ILE A 85 -2.65 -10.79 -5.76
N ALA A 86 -1.72 -10.07 -6.39
CA ALA A 86 -0.29 -10.27 -6.17
C ALA A 86 0.11 -10.04 -4.70
N LEU A 87 -0.58 -9.12 -4.01
CA LEU A 87 -0.36 -8.80 -2.60
C LEU A 87 -0.92 -9.84 -1.63
N GLN A 88 -1.95 -10.63 -1.99
CA GLN A 88 -2.44 -11.72 -1.13
C GLN A 88 -1.36 -12.77 -0.85
N LYS A 89 -0.38 -12.93 -1.76
CA LYS A 89 0.76 -13.84 -1.55
C LYS A 89 1.71 -13.34 -0.46
N LEU A 90 1.56 -12.12 0.02
CA LEU A 90 2.42 -11.50 1.03
C LEU A 90 1.75 -11.55 2.41
N VAL A 91 2.46 -12.13 3.38
CA VAL A 91 1.93 -12.50 4.71
C VAL A 91 1.41 -11.31 5.54
N ARG A 92 1.80 -10.07 5.22
CA ARG A 92 1.50 -8.89 6.06
C ARG A 92 0.98 -7.66 5.33
N VAL A 93 0.65 -7.78 4.04
CA VAL A 93 0.20 -6.63 3.26
C VAL A 93 -1.31 -6.71 3.05
N LYS A 94 -2.06 -6.04 3.93
CA LYS A 94 -3.50 -5.80 3.71
C LYS A 94 -3.65 -4.62 2.76
N ALA A 95 -4.35 -4.81 1.64
CA ALA A 95 -4.57 -3.77 0.65
C ALA A 95 -6.06 -3.61 0.34
N CYS A 96 -6.47 -2.37 0.07
CA CYS A 96 -7.80 -2.08 -0.47
C CYS A 96 -7.72 -1.03 -1.57
N TYR A 97 -8.79 -0.92 -2.34
CA TYR A 97 -9.01 0.08 -3.37
C TYR A 97 -10.20 0.97 -3.01
N VAL A 98 -10.08 2.27 -3.20
CA VAL A 98 -11.18 3.23 -3.08
C VAL A 98 -11.48 3.82 -4.45
N ASP A 99 -12.68 3.55 -4.96
CA ASP A 99 -13.18 4.03 -6.25
C ASP A 99 -13.87 5.40 -6.15
N TYR A 100 -14.34 5.92 -7.28
CA TYR A 100 -15.05 7.20 -7.36
C TYR A 100 -16.46 7.15 -6.74
N ASN A 101 -17.07 5.97 -6.61
CA ASN A 101 -18.38 5.85 -5.97
C ASN A 101 -18.28 6.03 -4.46
N CYS A 102 -17.11 5.76 -3.86
CA CYS A 102 -16.79 6.02 -2.45
C CYS A 102 -17.84 5.45 -1.46
N GLN A 103 -18.62 4.44 -1.88
CA GLN A 103 -19.61 3.77 -1.03
C GLN A 103 -18.96 2.74 -0.09
N GLY A 104 -17.66 2.49 -0.27
CA GLY A 104 -16.82 1.57 0.47
C GLY A 104 -15.48 1.39 -0.28
N GLY A 105 -14.50 0.78 0.38
CA GLY A 105 -13.35 0.24 -0.32
C GLY A 105 -13.66 -1.14 -0.88
N GLN A 106 -12.81 -1.63 -1.78
CA GLN A 106 -12.80 -3.00 -2.26
C GLN A 106 -11.50 -3.66 -1.78
N ALA A 107 -11.60 -4.77 -1.08
CA ALA A 107 -10.46 -5.56 -0.65
C ALA A 107 -10.65 -7.01 -1.05
N LEU A 108 -9.55 -7.70 -1.33
CA LEU A 108 -9.54 -9.15 -1.40
C LEU A 108 -9.09 -9.66 -0.03
N PHE A 109 -9.94 -10.45 0.62
CA PHE A 109 -9.54 -11.22 1.80
C PHE A 109 -9.27 -12.65 1.36
N ALA A 110 -8.11 -13.18 1.72
CA ALA A 110 -7.99 -14.63 1.89
C ALA A 110 -8.68 -14.95 3.21
N ASP A 111 -9.51 -15.99 3.24
CA ASP A 111 -10.22 -16.50 4.42
C ASP A 111 -9.24 -16.83 5.56
N ASP A 112 -8.79 -15.85 6.34
CA ASP A 112 -7.80 -16.06 7.42
C ASP A 112 -8.28 -15.53 8.79
N ASP A 113 -9.56 -15.19 8.96
CA ASP A 113 -10.11 -14.77 10.26
C ASP A 113 -11.33 -15.60 10.73
N ASP A 114 -11.56 -16.82 10.20
CA ASP A 114 -12.59 -17.73 10.75
C ASP A 114 -12.05 -19.15 11.00
N GLU A 115 -12.01 -19.54 12.27
CA GLU A 115 -11.65 -20.87 12.81
C GLU A 115 -12.62 -22.00 12.39
N GLY A 116 -13.30 -21.91 11.23
CA GLY A 116 -14.28 -22.92 10.82
C GLY A 116 -15.05 -22.67 9.53
N GLY A 117 -14.58 -21.84 8.61
CA GLY A 117 -15.26 -21.54 7.35
C GLY A 117 -14.71 -22.30 6.15
N ALA A 118 -15.58 -22.85 5.30
CA ALA A 118 -15.19 -23.59 4.10
C ALA A 118 -14.41 -22.70 3.11
N LYS A 119 -13.27 -23.21 2.62
CA LYS A 119 -12.48 -22.59 1.55
C LYS A 119 -13.35 -22.39 0.31
N SER A 120 -13.66 -21.14 -0.03
CA SER A 120 -14.24 -20.81 -1.33
C SER A 120 -13.12 -20.63 -2.35
N ASP A 121 -13.13 -21.46 -3.38
CA ASP A 121 -12.17 -21.45 -4.48
C ASP A 121 -12.48 -20.27 -5.42
N GLY A 122 -11.99 -19.07 -5.08
CA GLY A 122 -12.14 -17.86 -5.90
C GLY A 122 -11.79 -16.58 -5.14
N ASP A 123 -11.00 -15.71 -5.75
CA ASP A 123 -10.71 -14.36 -5.21
C ASP A 123 -11.99 -13.52 -5.18
N VAL A 124 -12.65 -13.45 -4.02
CA VAL A 124 -13.88 -12.65 -3.85
C VAL A 124 -13.51 -11.23 -3.44
N ILE A 125 -13.84 -10.25 -4.29
CA ILE A 125 -13.76 -8.83 -3.93
C ILE A 125 -14.87 -8.52 -2.94
N VAL A 126 -14.48 -8.09 -1.74
CA VAL A 126 -15.40 -7.74 -0.65
C VAL A 126 -15.41 -6.23 -0.47
N THR A 127 -16.61 -5.66 -0.31
CA THR A 127 -16.75 -4.25 0.05
C THR A 127 -16.40 -4.05 1.51
N VAL A 128 -15.49 -3.11 1.79
CA VAL A 128 -15.04 -2.78 3.14
C VAL A 128 -15.51 -1.38 3.55
N PRO A 129 -15.89 -1.18 4.82
CA PRO A 129 -16.31 0.13 5.29
C PRO A 129 -15.20 1.18 5.19
N MET A 130 -15.55 2.41 4.80
CA MET A 130 -14.59 3.52 4.79
C MET A 130 -13.97 3.80 6.16
N SER A 131 -14.69 3.48 7.26
CA SER A 131 -14.17 3.57 8.63
C SER A 131 -12.95 2.67 8.85
N ASP A 132 -12.97 1.47 8.28
CA ASP A 132 -11.88 0.49 8.44
C ASP A 132 -10.60 0.98 7.75
N ILE A 133 -10.77 1.62 6.59
CA ILE A 133 -9.69 2.28 5.85
C ILE A 133 -9.17 3.47 6.66
N ALA A 134 -10.08 4.33 7.14
CA ALA A 134 -9.75 5.51 7.95
C ALA A 134 -9.13 5.16 9.31
N ASP A 135 -9.36 3.95 9.82
CA ASP A 135 -8.75 3.41 11.02
C ASP A 135 -7.39 2.75 10.73
N GLY A 136 -6.97 2.62 9.48
CA GLY A 136 -5.70 2.00 9.11
C GLY A 136 -5.70 0.49 9.34
N LYS A 137 -6.82 -0.20 9.05
CA LYS A 137 -6.85 -1.66 8.97
C LYS A 137 -6.11 -2.20 7.73
N PHE A 138 -5.85 -1.34 6.74
CA PHE A 138 -5.11 -1.64 5.52
C PHE A 138 -3.75 -0.95 5.53
N THR A 139 -2.72 -1.67 5.12
CA THR A 139 -1.34 -1.17 4.96
C THR A 139 -1.21 -0.36 3.67
N LEU A 140 -1.89 -0.78 2.61
CA LEU A 140 -1.92 -0.11 1.31
C LEU A 140 -3.35 0.30 0.97
N VAL A 141 -3.52 1.56 0.58
CA VAL A 141 -4.80 2.09 0.09
C VAL A 141 -4.56 2.62 -1.31
N TYR A 142 -5.04 1.89 -2.30
CA TYR A 142 -4.98 2.33 -3.69
C TYR A 142 -6.18 3.22 -4.00
N SER A 143 -5.98 4.28 -4.79
CA SER A 143 -7.08 5.11 -5.26
C SER A 143 -6.66 5.97 -6.46
N HIS A 144 -7.64 6.49 -7.17
CA HIS A 144 -7.43 7.56 -8.15
C HIS A 144 -7.30 8.90 -7.43
N PRO A 145 -6.46 9.83 -7.94
CA PRO A 145 -6.35 11.16 -7.34
C PRO A 145 -7.70 11.88 -7.29
N GLU A 146 -8.56 11.73 -8.32
CA GLU A 146 -9.89 12.35 -8.36
C GLU A 146 -10.82 11.79 -7.29
N ALA A 147 -10.78 10.48 -7.03
CA ALA A 147 -11.60 9.86 -6.00
C ALA A 147 -11.29 10.45 -4.62
N LEU A 148 -10.01 10.68 -4.34
CA LEU A 148 -9.55 11.23 -3.07
C LEU A 148 -9.74 12.75 -2.95
N LEU A 149 -9.57 13.50 -4.05
CA LEU A 149 -9.52 14.96 -4.01
C LEU A 149 -10.82 15.66 -4.44
N ARG A 150 -11.69 15.00 -5.22
CA ARG A 150 -12.95 15.62 -5.71
C ARG A 150 -14.16 15.27 -4.86
N THR A 151 -14.18 14.10 -4.23
CA THR A 151 -15.32 13.64 -3.43
C THR A 151 -15.19 14.09 -1.97
N ASP A 152 -16.31 14.42 -1.31
CA ASP A 152 -16.30 14.76 0.11
C ASP A 152 -15.90 13.56 0.99
N THR A 153 -16.26 12.35 0.56
CA THR A 153 -15.88 11.11 1.23
C THR A 153 -14.38 10.86 1.16
N GLY A 154 -13.75 11.02 -0.01
CA GLY A 154 -12.30 10.89 -0.20
C GLY A 154 -11.52 11.91 0.61
N LYS A 155 -11.96 13.19 0.58
CA LYS A 155 -11.36 14.24 1.42
C LYS A 155 -11.49 13.92 2.90
N SER A 156 -12.64 13.42 3.33
CA SER A 156 -12.90 13.02 4.72
C SER A 156 -12.01 11.84 5.13
N LEU A 157 -11.80 10.87 4.24
CA LEU A 157 -10.90 9.74 4.45
C LEU A 157 -9.47 10.24 4.73
N ILE A 158 -8.90 11.03 3.83
CA ILE A 158 -7.53 11.58 3.99
C ILE A 158 -7.45 12.38 5.29
N THR A 159 -8.40 13.29 5.52
CA THR A 159 -8.42 14.15 6.72
C THR A 159 -8.45 13.32 8.00
N ASN A 160 -9.24 12.24 8.04
CA ASN A 160 -9.32 11.36 9.20
C ASN A 160 -8.02 10.58 9.43
N MET A 161 -7.39 10.07 8.37
CA MET A 161 -6.12 9.35 8.45
C MET A 161 -4.96 10.28 8.86
N GLU A 162 -4.96 11.52 8.36
CA GLU A 162 -3.99 12.55 8.73
C GLU A 162 -4.14 12.96 10.21
N LYS A 163 -5.37 13.22 10.68
CA LYS A 163 -5.65 13.51 12.11
C LYS A 163 -5.15 12.41 13.04
N LYS A 164 -5.25 11.14 12.62
CA LYS A 164 -4.74 9.98 13.36
C LYS A 164 -3.24 9.75 13.18
N LYS A 165 -2.57 10.50 12.30
CA LYS A 165 -1.13 10.38 11.98
C LYS A 165 -0.73 8.96 11.53
N ILE A 166 -1.58 8.31 10.74
CA ILE A 166 -1.34 6.95 10.26
C ILE A 166 -0.83 6.90 8.81
N ILE A 167 -0.91 8.01 8.07
CA ILE A 167 -0.32 8.12 6.73
C ILE A 167 1.20 8.23 6.90
N SER A 168 1.91 7.23 6.39
CA SER A 168 3.37 7.13 6.49
C SER A 168 4.09 7.59 5.21
N CYS A 169 3.45 7.39 4.06
CA CYS A 169 3.97 7.78 2.76
C CYS A 169 2.84 7.82 1.73
N ILE A 170 3.07 8.57 0.65
CA ILE A 170 2.21 8.61 -0.54
C ILE A 170 3.08 8.17 -1.71
N ALA A 171 2.61 7.19 -2.47
CA ALA A 171 3.25 6.73 -3.70
C ALA A 171 2.39 7.15 -4.89
N VAL A 172 3.04 7.66 -5.94
CA VAL A 172 2.39 7.99 -7.20
C VAL A 172 2.91 7.02 -8.25
N ASP A 173 2.09 6.06 -8.63
CA ASP A 173 2.43 5.12 -9.70
C ASP A 173 2.13 5.76 -11.05
N GLU A 174 2.91 5.38 -12.06
CA GLU A 174 2.86 5.97 -13.41
C GLU A 174 2.85 7.52 -13.40
N ALA A 175 3.70 8.13 -12.56
CA ALA A 175 3.80 9.58 -12.39
C ALA A 175 4.05 10.38 -13.68
N HIS A 176 4.47 9.73 -14.77
CA HIS A 176 4.55 10.36 -16.08
C HIS A 176 3.18 10.80 -16.64
N MET A 177 2.09 10.22 -16.14
CA MET A 177 0.70 10.56 -16.49
C MET A 177 0.16 11.79 -15.76
N ILE A 178 0.94 12.43 -14.86
CA ILE A 178 0.49 13.62 -14.11
C ILE A 178 0.06 14.78 -15.03
N LEU A 179 0.61 14.89 -16.24
CA LEU A 179 0.19 15.93 -17.20
C LEU A 179 -1.19 15.64 -17.81
N GLU A 180 -1.68 14.41 -17.69
CA GLU A 180 -2.97 13.95 -18.20
C GLU A 180 -4.03 13.83 -17.09
N TRP A 181 -3.65 13.96 -15.82
CA TRP A 181 -4.52 13.99 -14.62
C TRP A 181 -4.98 15.42 -14.32
#